data_AF-A0A937NXW3-F1
#
_entry.id   AF-A0A937NXW3-F1
#
_cell.length_a   1.000
_cell.length_b   1.000
_cell.length_c   1.000
_cell.angle_alpha   90.00
_cell.angle_beta   90.00
_cell.angle_gamma   90.00
#
_symmetry.space_group_name_H-M   'P 1'
#
loop_
_entity.id
_entity.type
_entity.pdbx_description
1 polymer ?
#
loop_
_entity_poly.entity_id
_entity_poly.type
_entity_poly.pdbx_seq_one_letter_code
_entity_poly.pdbx_strand_id
1 'polypeptide(L)'
;MHHPKISRRSFLSISAMTAATLALDWSRISAYASKLKPKEDYPVVVIGAGLGGLCCGAYLARSGFPVTILEQHDIPGGYATSFDRAGGKFTFEVSLHGTSIHNNAISRCLEELGVLEQLKLVELPEIYRLKTPKLDISVPQRNPQAYVAMLRKHFPDEAEGIRSFVEEMTAVSEEVDTLNKKKGKFIKIIFPLQYPKMWGIRKKTLAQMLNEHVENPELQHILSGPGRSQQCQCLDTMKKMLPSGVIPADYLKELEGYRPSIF
;
A
#
# COMPACT_ATOMS: atom_id res chain seq x y z
N MET A 1 29.07 42.70 -7.40
CA MET A 1 28.52 41.59 -8.21
C MET A 1 27.12 41.29 -7.70
N HIS A 2 26.10 41.40 -8.55
CA HIS A 2 24.69 41.24 -8.16
C HIS A 2 24.31 39.77 -8.35
N HIS A 3 24.12 39.02 -7.26
CA HIS A 3 23.63 37.64 -7.36
C HIS A 3 22.15 37.67 -7.77
N PRO A 4 21.73 36.94 -8.82
CA PRO A 4 20.34 36.92 -9.25
C PRO A 4 19.47 36.34 -8.13
N LYS A 5 18.48 37.11 -7.65
CA LYS A 5 17.51 36.66 -6.66
C LYS A 5 16.62 35.59 -7.28
N ILE A 6 16.82 34.33 -6.88
CA ILE A 6 15.96 33.21 -7.28
C ILE A 6 14.55 33.48 -6.74
N SER A 7 13.55 33.46 -7.62
CA SER A 7 12.15 33.68 -7.22
C SER A 7 11.64 32.51 -6.36
N ARG A 8 10.68 32.74 -5.46
CA ARG A 8 10.07 31.68 -4.63
C ARG A 8 9.50 30.53 -5.48
N ARG A 9 8.92 30.85 -6.65
CA ARG A 9 8.44 29.83 -7.61
C ARG A 9 9.61 29.03 -8.19
N SER A 10 10.68 29.70 -8.60
CA SER A 10 11.90 29.04 -9.09
C SER A 10 12.53 28.18 -8.00
N PHE A 11 12.57 28.65 -6.75
CA PHE A 11 13.07 27.88 -5.61
C PHE A 11 12.22 26.64 -5.35
N LEU A 12 10.89 26.75 -5.34
CA LEU A 12 10.00 25.61 -5.12
C LEU A 12 10.06 24.60 -6.28
N SER A 13 10.11 25.09 -7.53
CA SER A 13 10.25 24.21 -8.71
C SER A 13 11.62 23.52 -8.74
N ILE A 14 12.72 24.23 -8.46
CA ILE A 14 14.05 23.64 -8.36
C ILE A 14 14.09 22.67 -7.18
N SER A 15 13.55 23.00 -6.02
CA SER A 15 13.52 22.10 -4.85
C SER A 15 12.68 20.84 -5.12
N ALA A 16 11.54 20.97 -5.79
CA ALA A 16 10.72 19.82 -6.19
C ALA A 16 11.41 18.94 -7.24
N MET A 17 12.04 19.56 -8.24
CA MET A 17 12.82 18.84 -9.26
C MET A 17 14.07 18.19 -8.67
N THR A 18 14.77 18.88 -7.77
CA THR A 18 15.95 18.36 -7.06
C THR A 18 15.55 17.26 -6.09
N ALA A 19 14.45 17.38 -5.34
CA ALA A 19 13.90 16.31 -4.52
C ALA A 19 13.49 15.09 -5.36
N ALA A 20 12.86 15.31 -6.52
CA ALA A 20 12.52 14.23 -7.46
C ALA A 20 13.76 13.58 -8.10
N THR A 21 14.83 14.35 -8.34
CA THR A 21 16.10 13.84 -8.89
C THR A 21 16.95 13.15 -7.81
N LEU A 22 16.86 13.61 -6.56
CA LEU A 22 17.50 13.02 -5.38
C LEU A 22 16.78 11.76 -4.91
N ALA A 23 15.46 11.64 -5.11
CA ALA A 23 14.70 10.42 -4.89
C ALA A 23 15.17 9.24 -5.78
N LEU A 24 15.96 9.52 -6.83
CA LEU A 24 16.59 8.50 -7.69
C LEU A 24 17.90 7.94 -7.12
N ASP A 25 18.50 8.59 -6.10
CA ASP A 25 19.77 8.15 -5.52
C ASP A 25 19.88 8.55 -4.03
N TRP A 26 19.27 7.72 -3.18
CA TRP A 26 19.27 7.87 -1.72
C TRP A 26 20.68 8.02 -1.12
N SER A 27 21.72 7.52 -1.81
CA SER A 27 23.10 7.66 -1.39
C SER A 27 23.62 9.10 -1.48
N ARG A 28 23.15 9.89 -2.46
CA ARG A 28 23.53 11.30 -2.63
C ARG A 28 22.81 12.23 -1.67
N ILE A 29 21.55 11.93 -1.33
CA ILE A 29 20.83 12.62 -0.25
C ILE A 29 21.62 12.45 1.05
N SER A 30 21.98 11.21 1.38
CA SER A 30 22.75 10.90 2.59
C SER A 30 24.12 11.59 2.60
N ALA A 31 24.83 11.61 1.46
CA ALA A 31 26.13 12.28 1.30
C ALA A 31 26.06 13.82 1.31
N TYR A 32 24.91 14.41 0.98
CA TYR A 32 24.68 15.85 1.10
C TYR A 32 24.27 16.21 2.53
N ALA A 33 23.40 15.41 3.14
CA ALA A 33 23.00 15.55 4.54
C ALA A 33 24.19 15.39 5.50
N SER A 34 25.21 14.59 5.16
CA SER A 34 26.46 14.48 5.92
C SER A 34 27.39 15.68 5.76
N LYS A 35 27.18 16.54 4.75
CA LYS A 35 27.95 17.77 4.50
C LYS A 35 27.27 19.04 5.03
N LEU A 36 26.05 18.94 5.56
CA LEU A 36 25.40 20.06 6.22
C LEU A 36 26.22 20.47 7.47
N LYS A 37 26.12 21.75 7.85
CA LYS A 37 26.58 22.29 9.14
C LYS A 37 26.03 21.46 10.32
N PRO A 38 26.46 21.66 11.60
CA PRO A 38 25.99 20.84 12.73
C PRO A 38 24.49 20.61 12.62
N LYS A 39 24.07 19.34 12.60
CA LYS A 39 22.68 18.96 12.30
C LYS A 39 21.72 19.54 13.33
N GLU A 40 22.25 19.84 14.52
CA GLU A 40 21.67 20.55 15.64
C GLU A 40 21.14 21.95 15.27
N ASP A 41 21.73 22.60 14.25
CA ASP A 41 21.32 23.92 13.76
C ASP A 41 20.07 23.85 12.85
N TYR A 42 19.58 22.65 12.54
CA TYR A 42 18.45 22.41 11.65
C TYR A 42 17.34 21.62 12.36
N PRO A 43 16.67 22.21 13.37
CA PRO A 43 15.53 21.56 14.00
C PRO A 43 14.41 21.33 12.99
N VAL A 44 13.87 20.12 12.98
CA VAL A 44 12.79 19.69 12.08
C VAL A 44 11.52 19.51 12.88
N VAL A 45 10.43 20.12 12.40
CA VAL A 45 9.09 19.88 12.91
C VAL A 45 8.33 19.00 11.92
N VAL A 46 7.87 17.84 12.37
CA VAL A 46 6.99 16.94 11.62
C VAL A 46 5.57 17.13 12.15
N ILE A 47 4.63 17.43 11.26
CA ILE A 47 3.21 17.63 11.62
C ILE A 47 2.46 16.35 11.26
N GLY A 48 1.89 15.69 12.27
CA GLY A 48 1.20 14.40 12.21
C GLY A 48 2.08 13.24 12.67
N ALA A 49 1.60 12.47 13.65
CA ALA A 49 2.21 11.25 14.18
C ALA A 49 1.54 9.99 13.61
N GLY A 50 1.07 10.02 12.36
CA GLY A 50 0.75 8.81 11.60
C GLY A 50 2.01 8.02 11.23
N LEU A 51 1.87 6.80 10.71
CA LEU A 51 2.99 5.93 10.33
C LEU A 51 4.05 6.65 9.48
N GLY A 52 3.64 7.46 8.48
CA GLY A 52 4.57 8.22 7.65
C GLY A 52 5.36 9.29 8.42
N GLY A 53 4.70 10.02 9.33
CA GLY A 53 5.34 11.05 10.16
C GLY A 53 6.28 10.45 11.19
N LEU A 54 5.87 9.36 11.85
CA LEU A 54 6.70 8.60 12.78
C LEU A 54 7.95 8.03 12.09
N CYS A 55 7.79 7.38 10.92
CA CYS A 55 8.93 6.89 10.15
C CYS A 55 9.87 8.02 9.75
N CYS A 56 9.35 9.12 9.21
CA CYS A 56 10.13 10.29 8.83
C CYS A 56 10.95 10.84 10.01
N GLY A 57 10.28 11.07 11.15
CA GLY A 57 10.91 11.57 12.36
C GLY A 57 11.98 10.62 12.89
N ALA A 58 11.73 9.31 12.88
CA ALA A 58 12.69 8.31 13.32
C ALA A 58 13.95 8.28 12.42
N TYR A 59 13.80 8.33 11.10
CA TYR A 59 14.96 8.37 10.18
C TYR A 59 15.77 9.67 10.34
N LEU A 60 15.11 10.82 10.52
CA LEU A 60 15.78 12.10 10.73
C LEU A 60 16.50 12.14 12.09
N ALA A 61 15.86 11.67 13.15
CA ALA A 61 16.45 11.59 14.49
C ALA A 61 17.69 10.67 14.50
N ARG A 62 17.61 9.48 13.87
CA ARG A 62 18.77 8.58 13.70
C ARG A 62 19.87 9.18 12.84
N SER A 63 19.52 10.09 11.95
CA SER A 63 20.49 10.86 11.17
C SER A 63 21.11 12.00 11.95
N GLY A 64 20.68 12.29 13.19
CA GLY A 64 21.25 13.31 14.08
C GLY A 64 20.55 14.67 14.03
N PHE A 65 19.38 14.79 13.40
CA PHE A 65 18.61 16.03 13.41
C PHE A 65 17.79 16.13 14.72
N PRO A 66 17.67 17.33 15.33
CA PRO A 66 16.67 17.58 16.36
C PRO A 66 15.28 17.52 15.72
N VAL A 67 14.43 16.59 16.16
CA VAL A 67 13.09 16.40 15.59
C VAL A 67 12.03 16.61 16.66
N THR A 68 11.03 17.44 16.36
CA THR A 68 9.78 17.55 17.11
C THR A 68 8.65 17.02 16.25
N ILE A 69 7.86 16.07 16.77
CA ILE A 69 6.65 15.58 16.11
C ILE A 69 5.45 16.19 16.83
N LEU A 70 4.56 16.83 16.08
CA LEU A 70 3.31 17.39 16.58
C LEU A 70 2.15 16.51 16.15
N GLU A 71 1.32 16.09 17.10
CA GLU A 71 0.10 15.32 16.85
C GLU A 71 -1.09 16.10 17.42
N GLN A 72 -2.18 16.16 16.66
CA GLN A 72 -3.42 16.80 17.08
C GLN A 72 -4.25 15.86 17.97
N HIS A 73 -4.17 14.55 17.73
CA HIS A 73 -4.80 13.52 18.54
C HIS A 73 -4.09 13.35 19.89
N ASP A 74 -4.77 12.74 20.86
CA ASP A 74 -4.19 12.39 22.16
C ASP A 74 -3.26 11.16 22.14
N ILE A 75 -3.21 10.42 21.02
CA ILE A 75 -2.38 9.24 20.82
C ILE A 75 -1.71 9.25 19.43
N PRO A 76 -0.46 8.77 19.31
CA PRO A 76 0.20 8.62 18.02
C PRO A 76 -0.32 7.39 17.25
N GLY A 77 -0.16 7.40 15.93
CA GLY A 77 -0.44 6.27 15.05
C GLY A 77 -1.35 6.61 13.87
N GLY A 78 -2.11 7.71 13.94
CA GLY A 78 -3.07 8.08 12.90
C GLY A 78 -4.07 6.96 12.61
N TYR A 79 -4.22 6.55 11.33
CA TYR A 79 -5.10 5.44 10.94
C TYR A 79 -4.63 4.04 11.40
N ALA A 80 -3.43 3.93 11.95
CA ALA A 80 -2.93 2.69 12.57
C ALA A 80 -3.22 2.64 14.08
N THR A 81 -4.05 3.53 14.60
CA THR A 81 -4.52 3.47 16.00
C THR A 81 -5.64 2.44 16.18
N SER A 82 -5.83 2.05 17.43
CA SER A 82 -6.96 1.23 17.87
C SER A 82 -7.65 1.90 19.06
N PHE A 83 -8.93 1.62 19.24
CA PHE A 83 -9.72 2.11 20.37
C PHE A 83 -10.58 1.01 20.98
N ASP A 84 -10.83 1.13 22.28
CA ASP A 84 -11.63 0.16 23.02
C ASP A 84 -13.09 0.60 23.16
N ARG A 85 -13.99 -0.39 23.25
CA ARG A 85 -15.40 -0.22 23.58
C ARG A 85 -15.82 -1.20 24.67
N ALA A 86 -16.89 -0.84 25.39
CA ALA A 86 -17.45 -1.62 26.50
C ALA A 86 -16.40 -1.98 27.57
N GLY A 87 -15.61 -0.99 28.00
CA GLY A 87 -14.62 -1.16 29.07
C GLY A 87 -13.45 -2.08 28.71
N GLY A 88 -12.98 -2.05 27.46
CA GLY A 88 -11.86 -2.90 27.01
C GLY A 88 -12.28 -4.29 26.54
N LYS A 89 -13.59 -4.60 26.50
CA LYS A 89 -14.06 -5.90 26.01
C LYS A 89 -13.84 -6.07 24.50
N PHE A 90 -13.87 -4.98 23.74
CA PHE A 90 -13.69 -4.99 22.30
C PHE A 90 -12.71 -3.92 21.89
N THR A 91 -11.66 -4.31 21.16
CA THR A 91 -10.68 -3.40 20.55
C THR A 91 -10.95 -3.33 19.05
N PHE A 92 -11.03 -2.12 18.52
CA PHE A 92 -11.26 -1.85 17.10
C PHE A 92 -10.10 -1.07 16.53
N GLU A 93 -9.60 -1.50 15.38
CA GLU A 93 -8.65 -0.73 14.58
C GLU A 93 -9.41 0.32 13.77
N VAL A 94 -8.79 1.49 13.55
CA VAL A 94 -9.40 2.54 12.72
C VAL A 94 -9.38 2.16 11.23
N SER A 95 -8.30 1.54 10.75
CA SER A 95 -8.19 1.16 9.33
C SER A 95 -7.24 0.00 9.01
N LEU A 96 -6.21 -0.24 9.82
CA LEU A 96 -5.19 -1.24 9.50
C LEU A 96 -5.59 -2.61 10.04
N HIS A 97 -6.05 -3.51 9.17
CA HIS A 97 -6.56 -4.85 9.56
C HIS A 97 -5.56 -6.00 9.41
N GLY A 98 -4.46 -5.75 8.72
CA GLY A 98 -3.47 -6.77 8.42
C GLY A 98 -2.39 -6.19 7.53
N THR A 99 -1.21 -6.77 7.62
CA THR A 99 -0.07 -6.39 6.79
C THR A 99 0.71 -7.63 6.38
N SER A 100 1.43 -7.55 5.27
CA SER A 100 2.41 -8.56 4.91
C SER A 100 3.78 -8.11 5.40
N ILE A 101 4.46 -8.99 6.13
CA ILE A 101 5.85 -8.81 6.55
C ILE A 101 6.67 -9.88 5.82
N HIS A 102 6.86 -9.69 4.53
CA HIS A 102 7.70 -10.58 3.72
C HIS A 102 8.39 -9.78 2.63
N ASN A 103 9.70 -9.54 2.80
CA ASN A 103 10.59 -8.99 1.78
C ASN A 103 9.96 -7.79 1.01
N ASN A 104 9.38 -6.84 1.73
CA ASN A 104 8.68 -5.70 1.13
C ASN A 104 9.12 -4.37 1.77
N ALA A 105 8.62 -3.26 1.24
CA ALA A 105 9.00 -1.94 1.71
C ALA A 105 8.67 -1.72 3.21
N ILE A 106 7.56 -2.30 3.68
CA ILE A 106 7.11 -2.16 5.07
C ILE A 106 8.05 -2.93 6.00
N SER A 107 8.35 -4.21 5.70
CA SER A 107 9.26 -5.02 6.52
C SER A 107 10.65 -4.38 6.60
N ARG A 108 11.18 -3.89 5.48
CA ARG A 108 12.46 -3.17 5.45
C ARG A 108 12.47 -1.90 6.31
N CYS A 109 11.40 -1.10 6.23
CA CYS A 109 11.29 0.11 7.05
C CYS A 109 11.31 -0.23 8.55
N LEU A 110 10.53 -1.23 8.95
CA LEU A 110 10.46 -1.69 10.34
C LEU A 110 11.78 -2.31 10.81
N GLU A 111 12.46 -3.10 9.97
CA GLU A 111 13.80 -3.64 10.24
C GLU A 111 14.83 -2.53 10.42
N GLU A 112 14.89 -1.60 9.46
CA GLU A 112 15.85 -0.50 9.49
C GLU A 112 15.67 0.33 10.75
N LEU A 113 14.43 0.63 11.15
CA LEU A 113 14.10 1.37 12.37
C LEU A 113 14.22 0.54 13.66
N GLY A 114 14.53 -0.76 13.58
CA GLY A 114 14.66 -1.65 14.73
C GLY A 114 13.34 -1.96 15.44
N VAL A 115 12.20 -1.74 14.77
CA VAL A 115 10.85 -1.96 15.31
C VAL A 115 10.38 -3.38 15.02
N LEU A 116 10.81 -4.01 13.92
CA LEU A 116 10.26 -5.30 13.50
C LEU A 116 10.39 -6.38 14.57
N GLU A 117 11.55 -6.46 15.23
CA GLU A 117 11.83 -7.46 16.28
C GLU A 117 11.01 -7.22 17.56
N GLN A 118 10.43 -6.03 17.72
CA GLN A 118 9.58 -5.68 18.87
C GLN A 118 8.11 -6.03 18.63
N LEU A 119 7.73 -6.38 17.39
CA LEU A 119 6.35 -6.69 17.03
C LEU A 119 6.01 -8.14 17.34
N LYS A 120 4.87 -8.34 18.01
CA LYS A 120 4.23 -9.65 18.08
C LYS A 120 3.44 -9.88 16.79
N LEU A 121 4.03 -10.62 15.86
CA LEU A 121 3.36 -11.01 14.62
C LEU A 121 2.41 -12.18 14.88
N VAL A 122 1.16 -12.03 14.46
CA VAL A 122 0.15 -13.10 14.48
C VAL A 122 -0.16 -13.45 13.04
N GLU A 123 0.15 -14.69 12.65
CA GLU A 123 -0.20 -15.21 11.32
C GLU A 123 -1.69 -15.56 11.30
N LEU A 124 -2.40 -15.05 10.29
CA LEU A 124 -3.80 -15.41 10.08
C LEU A 124 -3.86 -16.76 9.35
N PRO A 125 -4.82 -17.64 9.69
CA PRO A 125 -4.92 -18.95 9.05
C PRO A 125 -5.33 -18.85 7.57
N GLU A 126 -6.03 -17.79 7.20
CA GLU A 126 -6.59 -17.53 5.87
C GLU A 126 -6.35 -16.06 5.52
N ILE A 127 -6.29 -15.71 4.23
CA ILE A 127 -6.16 -14.29 3.81
C ILE A 127 -7.49 -13.57 3.98
N TYR A 128 -8.56 -14.19 3.47
CA TYR A 128 -9.94 -13.77 3.65
C TYR A 128 -10.87 -14.96 3.36
N ARG A 129 -12.11 -14.86 3.82
CA ARG A 129 -13.20 -15.77 3.45
C ARG A 129 -14.23 -15.01 2.65
N LEU A 130 -14.58 -15.54 1.48
CA LEU A 130 -15.69 -15.02 0.67
C LEU A 130 -16.89 -15.93 0.88
N LYS A 131 -17.97 -15.36 1.40
CA LYS A 131 -19.23 -16.04 1.61
C LYS A 131 -20.35 -15.34 0.86
N THR A 132 -20.92 -16.05 -0.10
CA THR A 132 -22.11 -15.68 -0.87
C THR A 132 -23.14 -16.82 -0.76
N PRO A 133 -24.40 -16.63 -1.20
CA PRO A 133 -25.36 -17.73 -1.26
C PRO A 133 -24.91 -18.92 -2.12
N LYS A 134 -23.98 -18.71 -3.05
CA LYS A 134 -23.51 -19.72 -4.00
C LYS A 134 -22.13 -20.28 -3.67
N LEU A 135 -21.34 -19.54 -2.89
CA LEU A 135 -19.92 -19.83 -2.69
C LEU A 135 -19.51 -19.56 -1.25
N ASP A 136 -18.76 -20.49 -0.67
CA ASP A 136 -18.15 -20.34 0.65
C ASP A 136 -16.71 -20.83 0.54
N ILE A 137 -15.78 -19.89 0.30
CA ILE A 137 -14.36 -20.18 0.09
C ILE A 137 -13.49 -19.43 1.09
N SER A 138 -12.51 -20.14 1.62
CA SER A 138 -11.45 -19.59 2.45
C SER A 138 -10.15 -19.56 1.66
N VAL A 139 -9.60 -18.37 1.45
CA VAL A 139 -8.39 -18.22 0.64
C VAL A 139 -7.16 -18.62 1.45
N PRO A 140 -6.42 -19.67 1.03
CA PRO A 140 -5.25 -20.15 1.75
C PRO A 140 -4.12 -19.12 1.73
N GLN A 141 -3.37 -19.03 2.81
CA GLN A 141 -2.16 -18.21 2.87
C GLN A 141 -0.98 -18.89 2.16
N ARG A 142 -0.15 -18.10 1.48
CA ARG A 142 1.19 -18.50 0.96
C ARG A 142 1.20 -19.79 0.14
N ASN A 143 0.09 -20.17 -0.46
CA ASN A 143 -0.04 -21.42 -1.19
C ASN A 143 -0.83 -21.22 -2.49
N PRO A 144 -0.17 -20.70 -3.55
CA PRO A 144 -0.79 -20.50 -4.86
C PRO A 144 -1.40 -21.77 -5.43
N GLN A 145 -0.79 -22.93 -5.19
CA GLN A 145 -1.27 -24.21 -5.69
C GLN A 145 -2.57 -24.65 -5.00
N ALA A 146 -2.67 -24.47 -3.67
CA ALA A 146 -3.91 -24.70 -2.95
C ALA A 146 -5.01 -23.72 -3.39
N TYR A 147 -4.65 -22.48 -3.71
CA TYR A 147 -5.60 -21.49 -4.23
C TYR A 147 -6.15 -21.90 -5.60
N VAL A 148 -5.28 -22.30 -6.53
CA VAL A 148 -5.68 -22.86 -7.83
C VAL A 148 -6.57 -24.09 -7.65
N ALA A 149 -6.15 -25.06 -6.82
CA ALA A 149 -6.91 -26.28 -6.57
C ALA A 149 -8.29 -26.02 -5.97
N MET A 150 -8.41 -25.04 -5.07
CA MET A 150 -9.68 -24.60 -4.50
C MET A 150 -10.58 -23.99 -5.58
N LEU A 151 -10.10 -23.01 -6.34
CA LEU A 151 -10.92 -22.35 -7.38
C LEU A 151 -11.37 -23.33 -8.47
N ARG A 152 -10.50 -24.25 -8.89
CA ARG A 152 -10.82 -25.28 -9.90
C ARG A 152 -11.97 -26.21 -9.49
N LYS A 153 -12.16 -26.44 -8.19
CA LYS A 153 -13.31 -27.23 -7.69
C LYS A 153 -14.64 -26.50 -7.92
N HIS A 154 -14.63 -25.18 -7.88
CA HIS A 154 -15.83 -24.35 -8.04
C HIS A 154 -16.05 -23.90 -9.50
N PHE A 155 -14.97 -23.77 -10.27
CA PHE A 155 -14.98 -23.32 -11.66
C PHE A 155 -14.16 -24.29 -12.53
N PRO A 156 -14.63 -25.54 -12.74
CA PRO A 156 -13.88 -26.55 -13.47
C PRO A 156 -13.64 -26.16 -14.94
N ASP A 157 -14.59 -25.45 -15.55
CA ASP A 157 -14.50 -25.01 -16.95
C ASP A 157 -13.43 -23.93 -17.17
N GLU A 158 -13.06 -23.22 -16.10
CA GLU A 158 -12.04 -22.14 -16.09
C GLU A 158 -10.68 -22.64 -15.58
N ALA A 159 -10.50 -23.96 -15.46
CA ALA A 159 -9.36 -24.52 -14.73
C ALA A 159 -7.99 -24.09 -15.27
N GLU A 160 -7.87 -24.01 -16.58
CA GLU A 160 -6.65 -23.58 -17.25
C GLU A 160 -6.41 -22.07 -17.12
N GLY A 161 -7.49 -21.28 -17.23
CA GLY A 161 -7.48 -19.84 -17.01
C GLY A 161 -7.02 -19.47 -15.60
N ILE A 162 -7.58 -20.14 -14.59
CA ILE A 162 -7.17 -19.98 -13.18
C ILE A 162 -5.68 -20.25 -13.00
N ARG A 163 -5.21 -21.38 -13.53
CA ARG A 163 -3.80 -21.78 -13.44
C ARG A 163 -2.90 -20.73 -14.07
N SER A 164 -3.21 -20.34 -15.31
CA SER A 164 -2.44 -19.36 -16.09
C SER A 164 -2.38 -17.99 -15.42
N PHE A 165 -3.51 -17.48 -14.91
CA PHE A 165 -3.55 -16.21 -14.19
C PHE A 165 -2.70 -16.24 -12.90
N VAL A 166 -2.85 -17.28 -12.08
CA VAL A 166 -2.11 -17.40 -10.82
C VAL A 166 -0.61 -17.55 -11.08
N GLU A 167 -0.21 -18.28 -12.12
CA GLU A 167 1.19 -18.38 -12.54
C GLU A 167 1.76 -17.04 -13.00
N GLU A 168 1.04 -16.27 -13.81
CA GLU A 168 1.48 -14.93 -14.22
C GLU A 168 1.64 -14.00 -13.01
N MET A 169 0.67 -13.99 -12.10
CA MET A 169 0.74 -13.19 -10.87
C MET A 169 1.90 -13.63 -9.95
N THR A 170 2.17 -14.93 -9.85
CA THR A 170 3.30 -15.47 -9.08
C THR A 170 4.62 -15.01 -9.69
N ALA A 171 4.77 -15.09 -11.03
CA ALA A 171 5.99 -14.65 -11.71
C ALA A 171 6.23 -13.14 -11.56
N VAL A 172 5.17 -12.32 -11.57
CA VAL A 172 5.26 -10.88 -11.26
C VAL A 172 5.70 -10.67 -9.81
N SER A 173 5.13 -11.42 -8.86
CA SER A 173 5.51 -11.34 -7.44
C SER A 173 6.97 -11.71 -7.20
N GLU A 174 7.49 -12.73 -7.89
CA GLU A 174 8.90 -13.14 -7.80
C GLU A 174 9.87 -12.05 -8.29
N GLU A 175 9.50 -11.32 -9.35
CA GLU A 175 10.25 -10.18 -9.84
C GLU A 175 10.22 -9.00 -8.85
N VAL A 176 9.06 -8.72 -8.25
CA VAL A 176 8.92 -7.73 -7.17
C VAL A 176 9.77 -8.11 -5.96
N ASP A 177 9.77 -9.38 -5.57
CA ASP A 177 10.60 -9.89 -4.49
C ASP A 177 12.09 -9.75 -4.79
N THR A 178 12.49 -10.03 -6.03
CA THR A 178 13.87 -9.85 -6.49
C THR A 178 14.28 -8.37 -6.41
N LEU A 179 13.42 -7.46 -6.86
CA LEU A 179 13.64 -6.02 -6.74
C LEU A 179 13.74 -5.59 -5.27
N ASN A 180 12.91 -6.17 -4.39
CA ASN A 180 12.93 -5.86 -2.97
C ASN A 180 14.19 -6.36 -2.25
N LYS A 181 14.67 -7.58 -2.58
CA LYS A 181 15.96 -8.12 -2.10
C LYS A 181 17.13 -7.22 -2.50
N LYS A 182 17.05 -6.61 -3.68
CA LYS A 182 18.02 -5.61 -4.15
C LYS A 182 17.83 -4.23 -3.51
N LYS A 183 16.98 -4.09 -2.49
CA LYS A 183 16.63 -2.82 -1.82
C LYS A 183 16.12 -1.76 -2.81
N GLY A 184 15.35 -2.19 -3.82
CA GLY A 184 14.84 -1.30 -4.86
C GLY A 184 15.89 -0.83 -5.88
N LYS A 185 17.10 -1.37 -5.86
CA LYS A 185 18.16 -1.01 -6.82
C LYS A 185 18.00 -1.78 -8.13
N PHE A 186 17.98 -1.05 -9.25
CA PHE A 186 17.91 -1.61 -10.60
C PHE A 186 18.57 -0.68 -11.63
N ILE A 187 18.82 -1.20 -12.83
CA ILE A 187 19.39 -0.42 -13.94
C ILE A 187 18.25 -0.06 -14.89
N LYS A 188 17.84 1.21 -14.89
CA LYS A 188 16.64 1.68 -15.61
C LYS A 188 16.60 1.30 -17.09
N ILE A 189 17.73 1.39 -17.80
CA ILE A 189 17.81 1.13 -19.24
C ILE A 189 17.51 -0.34 -19.57
N ILE A 190 17.93 -1.26 -18.71
CA ILE A 190 17.73 -2.70 -18.91
C ILE A 190 16.59 -3.26 -18.06
N PHE A 191 15.76 -2.40 -17.45
CA PHE A 191 14.60 -2.84 -16.67
C PHE A 191 13.70 -3.85 -17.41
N PRO A 192 13.40 -3.67 -18.71
CA PRO A 192 12.61 -4.65 -19.47
C PRO A 192 13.25 -6.04 -19.56
N LEU A 193 14.58 -6.12 -19.49
CA LEU A 193 15.34 -7.36 -19.51
C LEU A 193 15.52 -7.94 -18.10
N GLN A 194 15.61 -7.08 -17.08
CA GLN A 194 15.76 -7.47 -15.68
C GLN A 194 14.45 -7.98 -15.06
N TYR A 195 13.33 -7.37 -15.45
CA TYR A 195 11.99 -7.62 -14.90
C TYR A 195 10.95 -7.68 -16.04
N PRO A 196 11.06 -8.68 -16.94
CA PRO A 196 10.18 -8.79 -18.11
C PRO A 196 8.70 -8.94 -17.77
N LYS A 197 8.33 -9.63 -16.67
CA LYS A 197 6.92 -9.82 -16.29
C LYS A 197 6.31 -8.51 -15.78
N MET A 198 6.99 -7.82 -14.86
CA MET A 198 6.61 -6.48 -14.41
C MET A 198 6.50 -5.51 -15.59
N TRP A 199 7.46 -5.55 -16.52
CA TRP A 199 7.42 -4.70 -17.70
C TRP A 199 6.24 -5.02 -18.63
N GLY A 200 5.94 -6.32 -18.81
CA GLY A 200 4.85 -6.81 -19.64
C GLY A 200 3.48 -6.30 -19.21
N ILE A 201 3.25 -6.19 -17.90
CA ILE A 201 1.94 -5.77 -17.34
C ILE A 201 1.80 -4.26 -17.14
N ARG A 202 2.87 -3.47 -17.31
CA ARG A 202 2.90 -2.03 -16.93
C ARG A 202 1.82 -1.13 -17.56
N LYS A 203 1.20 -1.57 -18.65
CA LYS A 203 0.14 -0.84 -19.37
C LYS A 203 -1.23 -1.53 -19.28
N LYS A 204 -1.32 -2.63 -18.54
CA LYS A 204 -2.55 -3.40 -18.37
C LYS A 204 -3.24 -2.99 -17.08
N THR A 205 -4.56 -2.86 -17.14
CA THR A 205 -5.40 -2.85 -15.95
C THR A 205 -5.56 -4.27 -15.41
N LEU A 206 -5.91 -4.44 -14.13
CA LEU A 206 -6.21 -5.79 -13.62
C LEU A 206 -7.35 -6.45 -14.40
N ALA A 207 -8.36 -5.68 -14.82
CA ALA A 207 -9.47 -6.21 -15.62
C ALA A 207 -8.97 -6.78 -16.95
N GLN A 208 -8.07 -6.07 -17.65
CA GLN A 208 -7.45 -6.58 -18.88
C GLN A 208 -6.64 -7.85 -18.61
N MET A 209 -5.86 -7.90 -17.54
CA MET A 209 -5.14 -9.13 -17.17
C MET A 209 -6.10 -10.28 -16.91
N LEU A 210 -7.15 -10.09 -16.11
CA LEU A 210 -8.12 -11.13 -15.82
C LEU A 210 -8.82 -11.64 -17.09
N ASN A 211 -9.25 -10.73 -17.97
CA ASN A 211 -9.93 -11.06 -19.23
C ASN A 211 -9.05 -11.85 -20.21
N GLU A 212 -7.72 -11.83 -20.05
CA GLU A 212 -6.81 -12.66 -20.88
C GLU A 212 -6.80 -14.12 -20.44
N HIS A 213 -7.27 -14.43 -19.23
CA HIS A 213 -7.19 -15.76 -18.64
C HIS A 213 -8.55 -16.38 -18.31
N VAL A 214 -9.51 -15.58 -17.85
CA VAL A 214 -10.80 -16.08 -17.35
C VAL A 214 -11.96 -15.28 -17.93
N GLU A 215 -13.07 -15.95 -18.25
CA GLU A 215 -14.26 -15.32 -18.82
C GLU A 215 -15.39 -15.16 -17.79
N ASN A 216 -15.45 -16.06 -16.80
CA ASN A 216 -16.50 -16.09 -15.79
C ASN A 216 -16.47 -14.84 -14.88
N PRO A 217 -17.53 -14.01 -14.87
CA PRO A 217 -17.55 -12.76 -14.10
C PRO A 217 -17.48 -12.96 -12.58
N GLU A 218 -18.04 -14.06 -12.06
CA GLU A 218 -17.98 -14.39 -10.63
C GLU A 218 -16.55 -14.76 -10.23
N LEU A 219 -15.86 -15.52 -11.07
CA LEU A 219 -14.44 -15.84 -10.88
C LEU A 219 -13.54 -14.61 -10.98
N GLN A 220 -13.78 -13.72 -11.95
CA GLN A 220 -13.06 -12.45 -12.06
C GLN A 220 -13.21 -11.60 -10.81
N HIS A 221 -14.40 -11.56 -10.22
CA HIS A 221 -14.65 -10.87 -8.96
C HIS A 221 -13.79 -11.45 -7.82
N ILE A 222 -13.76 -12.78 -7.69
CA ILE A 222 -12.96 -13.48 -6.68
C ILE A 222 -11.47 -13.17 -6.85
N LEU A 223 -10.95 -13.29 -8.08
CA LEU A 223 -9.54 -13.07 -8.40
C LEU A 223 -9.13 -11.59 -8.27
N SER A 224 -10.08 -10.65 -8.39
CA SER A 224 -9.82 -9.22 -8.21
C SER A 224 -9.57 -8.79 -6.75
N GLY A 225 -9.88 -9.68 -5.80
CA GLY A 225 -9.68 -9.49 -4.36
C GLY A 225 -10.68 -8.55 -3.69
N PRO A 226 -10.79 -8.60 -2.34
CA PRO A 226 -11.77 -7.82 -1.58
C PRO A 226 -11.56 -6.30 -1.64
N GLY A 227 -10.37 -5.79 -1.95
CA GLY A 227 -10.06 -4.36 -1.89
C GLY A 227 -10.92 -3.48 -2.81
N ARG A 228 -11.30 -3.97 -3.99
CA ARG A 228 -12.23 -3.27 -4.90
C ARG A 228 -13.69 -3.55 -4.57
N SER A 229 -14.01 -4.79 -4.18
CA SER A 229 -15.39 -5.22 -3.97
C SER A 229 -15.95 -4.72 -2.64
N GLN A 230 -15.16 -4.68 -1.56
CA GLN A 230 -15.61 -4.15 -0.27
C GLN A 230 -15.89 -2.65 -0.33
N GLN A 231 -15.08 -1.85 -1.03
CA GLN A 231 -15.34 -0.41 -1.15
C GLN A 231 -16.63 -0.12 -1.92
N CYS A 232 -16.86 -0.81 -3.05
CA CYS A 232 -18.12 -0.70 -3.79
C CYS A 232 -19.32 -1.25 -2.99
N GLN A 233 -19.16 -2.39 -2.32
CA GLN A 233 -20.22 -3.00 -1.52
C GLN A 233 -20.56 -2.18 -0.28
N CYS A 234 -19.61 -1.53 0.40
CA CYS A 234 -19.90 -0.69 1.56
C CYS A 234 -20.74 0.52 1.16
N LEU A 235 -20.41 1.16 0.04
CA LEU A 235 -21.18 2.30 -0.47
C LEU A 235 -22.59 1.90 -0.94
N ASP A 236 -22.69 0.81 -1.71
CA ASP A 236 -23.98 0.31 -2.18
C ASP A 236 -24.84 -0.26 -1.05
N THR A 237 -24.23 -0.93 -0.07
CA THR A 237 -24.90 -1.40 1.15
C THR A 237 -25.39 -0.23 1.98
N MET A 238 -24.56 0.80 2.19
CA MET A 238 -24.96 2.02 2.90
C MET A 238 -26.16 2.70 2.21
N LYS A 239 -26.15 2.82 0.88
CA LYS A 239 -27.27 3.36 0.10
C LYS A 239 -28.55 2.54 0.26
N LYS A 240 -28.45 1.21 0.38
CA LYS A 240 -29.61 0.31 0.54
C LYS A 240 -30.12 0.21 1.97
N MET A 241 -29.26 0.44 2.96
CA MET A 241 -29.62 0.35 4.39
C MET A 241 -30.25 1.63 4.94
N LEU A 242 -29.98 2.78 4.32
CA LEU A 242 -30.51 4.06 4.79
C LEU A 242 -31.91 4.33 4.21
N PRO A 243 -32.90 4.73 5.04
CA PRO A 243 -34.22 5.11 4.56
C PRO A 243 -34.16 6.25 3.52
N SER A 244 -35.04 6.19 2.52
CA SER A 244 -35.16 7.21 1.48
C SER A 244 -35.34 8.61 2.09
N GLY A 245 -34.45 9.55 1.75
CA GLY A 245 -34.49 10.93 2.22
C GLY A 245 -33.63 11.26 3.45
N VAL A 246 -32.96 10.26 4.06
CA VAL A 246 -32.02 10.50 5.18
C VAL A 246 -30.70 11.12 4.70
N ILE A 247 -30.26 10.76 3.49
CA ILE A 247 -29.08 11.37 2.87
C ILE A 247 -29.55 12.53 1.98
N PRO A 248 -29.06 13.76 2.18
CA PRO A 248 -29.35 14.88 1.28
C PRO A 248 -29.05 14.52 -0.17
N ALA A 249 -29.93 14.91 -1.09
CA ALA A 249 -29.81 14.57 -2.52
C ALA A 249 -28.47 15.06 -3.12
N ASP A 250 -27.96 16.16 -2.61
CA ASP A 250 -26.72 16.78 -3.05
C ASP A 250 -25.50 15.93 -2.65
N TYR A 251 -25.55 15.34 -1.45
CA TYR A 251 -24.51 14.43 -0.94
C TYR A 251 -24.54 13.08 -1.67
N LEU A 252 -25.71 12.58 -2.07
CA LEU A 252 -25.83 11.39 -2.91
C LEU A 252 -25.15 11.58 -4.27
N LYS A 253 -25.29 12.75 -4.89
CA LYS A 253 -24.58 13.10 -6.15
C LYS A 253 -23.07 13.13 -5.99
N GLU A 254 -22.56 13.64 -4.86
CA GLU A 254 -21.12 13.59 -4.56
C GLU A 254 -20.61 12.15 -4.40
N LEU A 255 -21.40 11.28 -3.76
CA LEU A 255 -21.08 9.85 -3.61
C LEU A 255 -21.16 9.07 -4.93
N GLU A 256 -22.00 9.48 -5.89
CA GLU A 256 -22.02 8.91 -7.24
C GLU A 256 -20.75 9.27 -8.04
N GLY A 257 -20.19 10.45 -7.78
CA GLY A 257 -18.89 10.88 -8.32
C GLY A 257 -17.68 10.34 -7.57
N TYR A 258 -17.88 9.71 -6.40
CA TYR A 258 -16.80 9.23 -5.55
C TYR A 258 -16.04 8.10 -6.23
N ARG A 259 -14.83 8.41 -6.66
CA ARG A 259 -13.84 7.43 -7.08
C ARG A 259 -12.97 7.15 -5.85
N PRO A 260 -13.00 5.92 -5.29
CA PRO A 260 -12.11 5.59 -4.18
C PRO A 260 -10.68 5.97 -4.55
N SER A 261 -10.01 6.72 -3.67
CA SER A 261 -8.61 7.07 -3.86
C SER A 261 -7.80 5.77 -3.87
N ILE A 262 -7.26 5.43 -5.04
CA ILE A 262 -6.36 4.30 -5.21
C ILE A 262 -4.99 4.77 -4.73
N PHE A 263 -4.36 4.01 -3.83
CA PHE A 263 -2.90 4.05 -3.63
C PHE A 263 -2.22 3.34 -4.80
#